data_AF-A0A8J7QCS9-F1
#
_entry.id   AF-A0A8J7QCS9-F1
#
_cell.length_a   1.000
_cell.length_b   1.000
_cell.length_c   1.000
_cell.angle_alpha   90.00
_cell.angle_beta   90.00
_cell.angle_gamma   90.00
#
_symmetry.space_group_name_H-M   'P 1'
#
loop_
_entity.id
_entity.type
_entity.pdbx_description
1 polymer ?
#
loop_
_entity_poly.entity_id
_entity_poly.type
_entity_poly.pdbx_seq_one_letter_code
_entity_poly.pdbx_strand_id
1 'polypeptide(L)'
;AMLDGRAWTIGELARGTGVAPSTASEHVTRLRDAGFVDSVSQGRHRYVRITDPRVAELVERLAEHAQLQPVRGLRSSLRAKRLTFARSCYDHVAGVLGVALHDGMLAEGLIDNSSGLVVTDTGWAALREFGVQRTAGEPSRRPVLRECLDWTQRREHFGGALPARLLHRALAAGWIRRGRERELRVGQDAAEPFALLGVDLPALLNAC
;
A
#
# COMPACT_ATOMS: atom_id res chain seq x y z
N ALA A 1 1.82 -11.38 -3.61
CA ALA A 1 1.40 -10.77 -4.89
C ALA A 1 0.15 -9.91 -4.71
N MET A 2 -1.00 -10.48 -4.36
CA MET A 2 -2.31 -9.80 -4.31
C MET A 2 -2.44 -8.62 -3.33
N LEU A 3 -1.51 -8.47 -2.38
CA LEU A 3 -1.42 -7.31 -1.49
C LEU A 3 -0.97 -6.01 -2.21
N ASP A 4 -0.96 -5.96 -3.54
CA ASP A 4 -0.87 -4.70 -4.30
C ASP A 4 -2.25 -4.18 -4.76
N GLY A 5 -3.33 -4.84 -4.33
CA GLY A 5 -4.71 -4.48 -4.65
C GLY A 5 -5.18 -4.87 -6.05
N ARG A 6 -4.30 -5.47 -6.87
CA ARG A 6 -4.64 -5.89 -8.24
C ARG A 6 -5.21 -7.29 -8.27
N ALA A 7 -5.93 -7.60 -9.35
CA ALA A 7 -6.36 -8.95 -9.67
C ALA A 7 -5.26 -9.67 -10.48
N TRP A 8 -5.02 -10.94 -10.17
CA TRP A 8 -3.91 -11.74 -10.70
C TRP A 8 -4.41 -13.05 -11.31
N THR A 9 -3.78 -13.52 -12.37
CA THR A 9 -4.06 -14.87 -12.90
C THR A 9 -3.39 -15.95 -12.04
N ILE A 10 -3.92 -17.18 -12.09
CA ILE A 10 -3.31 -18.35 -11.41
C ILE A 10 -1.85 -18.55 -11.84
N GLY A 11 -1.56 -18.37 -13.14
CA GLY A 11 -0.21 -18.53 -13.67
C GLY A 11 0.79 -17.49 -13.12
N GLU A 12 0.35 -16.25 -12.93
CA GLU A 12 1.19 -15.22 -12.31
C GLU A 12 1.41 -15.48 -10.81
N LEU A 13 0.37 -15.94 -10.11
CA LEU A 13 0.48 -16.34 -8.70
C LEU A 13 1.45 -17.51 -8.53
N ALA A 14 1.34 -18.54 -9.37
CA ALA A 14 2.24 -19.69 -9.37
C ALA A 14 3.69 -19.26 -9.58
N ARG A 15 3.94 -18.42 -10.59
CA ARG A 15 5.29 -17.90 -10.89
C ARG A 15 5.85 -17.04 -9.74
N GLY A 16 5.01 -16.22 -9.13
CA GLY A 16 5.40 -15.34 -8.03
C GLY A 16 5.66 -16.07 -6.71
N THR A 17 5.10 -17.26 -6.52
CA THR A 17 5.24 -18.08 -5.30
C THR A 17 6.19 -19.27 -5.47
N GLY A 18 6.58 -19.59 -6.71
CA GLY A 18 7.48 -20.71 -7.00
C GLY A 18 6.80 -22.08 -6.91
N VAL A 19 5.46 -22.15 -6.96
CA VAL A 19 4.70 -23.41 -6.90
C VAL A 19 4.15 -23.79 -8.29
N ALA A 20 3.79 -25.05 -8.46
CA ALA A 20 3.17 -25.52 -9.70
C ALA A 20 1.80 -24.86 -9.93
N PRO A 21 1.37 -24.63 -11.19
CA PRO A 21 0.06 -24.05 -11.49
C PRO A 21 -1.13 -24.81 -10.89
N SER A 22 -1.05 -26.15 -10.83
CA SER A 22 -2.06 -27.00 -10.20
C SER A 22 -2.18 -26.72 -8.69
N THR A 23 -1.06 -26.66 -7.99
CA THR A 23 -0.99 -26.31 -6.56
C THR A 23 -1.53 -24.89 -6.30
N ALA A 24 -1.16 -23.92 -7.13
CA ALA A 24 -1.69 -22.57 -7.02
C ALA A 24 -3.22 -22.53 -7.21
N SER A 25 -3.74 -23.28 -8.19
CA SER A 25 -5.18 -23.39 -8.44
C SER A 25 -5.93 -24.01 -7.26
N GLU A 26 -5.37 -25.07 -6.66
CA GLU A 26 -5.93 -25.70 -5.48
C GLU A 26 -5.96 -24.75 -4.28
N HIS A 27 -4.86 -24.05 -4.00
CA HIS A 27 -4.81 -23.04 -2.94
C HIS A 27 -5.82 -21.90 -3.16
N VAL A 28 -5.94 -21.39 -4.38
CA VAL A 28 -6.93 -20.34 -4.69
C VAL A 28 -8.35 -20.85 -4.49
N THR A 29 -8.64 -22.10 -4.86
CA THR A 29 -9.96 -22.72 -4.63
C THR A 29 -10.29 -22.74 -3.14
N ARG A 30 -9.37 -23.23 -2.30
CA ARG A 30 -9.56 -23.25 -0.83
C ARG A 30 -9.74 -21.85 -0.24
N LEU A 31 -8.93 -20.87 -0.69
CA LEU A 31 -9.04 -19.49 -0.23
C LEU A 31 -10.36 -18.85 -0.64
N ARG A 32 -10.85 -19.13 -1.85
CA ARG A 32 -12.14 -18.64 -2.34
C ARG A 32 -13.28 -19.25 -1.53
N ASP A 33 -13.26 -20.55 -1.33
CA ASP A 33 -14.31 -21.27 -0.59
C ASP A 33 -14.36 -20.82 0.89
N ALA A 34 -13.23 -20.35 1.43
CA ALA A 34 -13.13 -19.71 2.75
C ALA A 34 -13.40 -18.18 2.76
N GLY A 35 -13.72 -17.57 1.61
CA GLY A 35 -14.07 -16.14 1.50
C GLY A 35 -12.90 -15.15 1.54
N PHE A 36 -11.66 -15.60 1.33
CA PHE A 36 -10.47 -14.74 1.34
C PHE A 36 -10.21 -14.07 -0.01
N VAL A 37 -10.59 -14.74 -1.10
CA VAL A 37 -10.38 -14.24 -2.46
C VAL A 37 -11.63 -14.38 -3.32
N ASP A 38 -11.82 -13.41 -4.20
CA ASP A 38 -12.86 -13.45 -5.23
C ASP A 38 -12.22 -13.72 -6.59
N SER A 39 -13.01 -14.31 -7.49
CA SER A 39 -12.64 -14.45 -8.90
C SER A 39 -13.41 -13.49 -9.79
N VAL A 40 -12.71 -12.76 -10.64
CA VAL A 40 -13.28 -11.91 -11.69
C VAL A 40 -12.97 -12.54 -13.05
N SER A 41 -14.00 -12.78 -13.86
CA SER A 41 -13.81 -13.28 -15.22
C SER A 41 -13.70 -12.09 -16.19
N GLN A 42 -12.63 -12.04 -16.99
CA GLN A 42 -12.45 -11.05 -18.04
C GLN A 42 -11.95 -11.74 -19.30
N GLY A 43 -12.87 -11.92 -20.26
CA GLY A 43 -12.63 -12.72 -21.46
C GLY A 43 -12.26 -14.17 -21.11
N ARG A 44 -11.18 -14.68 -21.71
CA ARG A 44 -10.70 -16.06 -21.51
C ARG A 44 -9.93 -16.28 -20.20
N HIS A 45 -9.65 -15.22 -19.44
CA HIS A 45 -8.84 -15.32 -18.24
C HIS A 45 -9.69 -15.15 -16.99
N ARG A 46 -9.35 -15.93 -15.96
CA ARG A 46 -9.88 -15.77 -14.61
C ARG A 46 -8.82 -15.11 -13.73
N TYR A 47 -9.19 -13.98 -13.18
CA TYR A 47 -8.36 -13.24 -12.25
C TYR A 47 -8.86 -13.45 -10.83
N VAL A 48 -7.93 -13.39 -9.89
CA VAL A 48 -8.14 -13.61 -8.46
C VAL A 48 -7.68 -12.36 -7.72
N ARG A 49 -8.49 -11.86 -6.80
CA ARG A 49 -8.15 -10.72 -5.94
C ARG A 49 -8.58 -11.00 -4.52
N ILE A 50 -7.97 -10.30 -3.56
CA ILE A 50 -8.45 -10.29 -2.18
C ILE A 50 -9.88 -9.74 -2.16
N THR A 51 -10.78 -10.41 -1.44
CA THR A 51 -12.22 -10.10 -1.40
C THR A 51 -12.46 -8.70 -0.86
N ASP A 52 -11.88 -8.37 0.30
CA ASP A 52 -12.04 -7.07 0.95
C ASP A 52 -10.82 -6.64 1.80
N PRO A 53 -10.71 -5.37 2.20
CA PRO A 53 -9.56 -4.84 2.93
C PRO A 53 -9.24 -5.53 4.26
N ARG A 54 -10.22 -6.14 4.94
CA ARG A 54 -10.00 -6.83 6.22
C ARG A 54 -9.17 -8.10 6.04
N VAL A 55 -9.35 -8.77 4.90
CA VAL A 55 -8.52 -9.94 4.55
C VAL A 55 -7.08 -9.52 4.29
N ALA A 56 -6.86 -8.38 3.60
CA ALA A 56 -5.52 -7.86 3.39
C ALA A 56 -4.82 -7.54 4.73
N GLU A 57 -5.54 -6.90 5.65
CA GLU A 57 -5.05 -6.59 7.00
C GLU A 57 -4.69 -7.87 7.79
N LEU A 58 -5.52 -8.91 7.72
CA LEU A 58 -5.22 -10.19 8.38
C LEU A 58 -3.92 -10.80 7.83
N VAL A 59 -3.72 -10.79 6.51
CA VAL A 59 -2.49 -11.30 5.89
C VAL A 59 -1.27 -10.45 6.29
N GLU A 60 -1.44 -9.14 6.43
CA GLU A 60 -0.39 -8.23 6.91
C GLU A 60 0.01 -8.55 8.35
N ARG A 61 -0.96 -8.71 9.26
CA ARG A 61 -0.70 -9.12 10.66
C ARG A 61 -0.02 -10.48 10.78
N LEU A 62 -0.36 -11.44 9.91
CA LEU A 62 0.34 -12.72 9.85
C LEU A 62 1.77 -12.58 9.35
N ALA A 63 2.01 -11.70 8.37
CA ALA A 63 3.35 -11.42 7.86
C ALA A 63 4.25 -10.73 8.90
N GLU A 64 3.69 -9.89 9.78
CA GLU A 64 4.40 -9.31 10.92
C GLU A 64 4.95 -10.38 11.87
N HIS A 65 4.17 -11.43 12.13
CA HIS A 65 4.57 -12.51 13.03
C HIS A 65 5.61 -13.46 12.39
N ALA A 66 5.63 -13.55 11.06
CA ALA A 66 6.53 -14.43 10.35
C ALA A 66 7.99 -13.93 10.45
N GLN A 67 8.92 -14.83 10.80
CA GLN A 67 10.35 -14.52 10.75
C GLN A 67 10.81 -14.33 9.31
N LEU A 68 11.38 -13.16 9.02
CA LEU A 68 11.95 -12.88 7.71
C LEU A 68 13.21 -13.71 7.49
N GLN A 69 13.21 -14.48 6.40
CA GLN A 69 14.39 -15.22 5.99
C GLN A 69 15.51 -14.27 5.57
N PRO A 70 16.79 -14.56 5.90
CA PRO A 70 17.91 -13.73 5.49
C PRO A 70 17.98 -13.61 3.97
N VAL A 71 18.10 -12.38 3.48
CA VAL A 71 18.22 -12.07 2.06
C VAL A 71 19.62 -12.45 1.58
N ARG A 72 19.74 -13.36 0.61
CA ARG A 72 21.03 -13.83 0.06
C ARG A 72 21.27 -13.31 -1.35
N GLY A 73 22.37 -12.58 -1.54
CA GLY A 73 22.86 -12.10 -2.84
C GLY A 73 22.45 -10.67 -3.20
N LEU A 74 23.20 -10.03 -4.10
CA LEU A 74 23.05 -8.60 -4.42
C LEU A 74 21.65 -8.24 -4.96
N ARG A 75 21.10 -9.03 -5.88
CA ARG A 75 19.79 -8.74 -6.50
C ARG A 75 18.65 -8.78 -5.49
N SER A 76 18.68 -9.72 -4.55
CA SER A 76 17.66 -9.86 -3.53
C SER A 76 17.80 -8.75 -2.47
N SER A 77 19.03 -8.37 -2.10
CA SER A 77 19.28 -7.22 -1.21
C SER A 77 18.78 -5.91 -1.80
N LEU A 78 19.03 -5.64 -3.08
CA LEU A 78 18.50 -4.45 -3.76
C LEU A 78 16.97 -4.45 -3.82
N ARG A 79 16.35 -5.62 -4.05
CA ARG A 79 14.89 -5.76 -4.01
C ARG A 79 14.33 -5.49 -2.61
N ALA A 80 14.98 -6.03 -1.56
CA ALA A 80 14.59 -5.79 -0.18
C ALA A 80 14.69 -4.30 0.18
N LYS A 81 15.78 -3.63 -0.19
CA LYS A 81 15.94 -2.17 -0.04
C LYS A 81 14.79 -1.40 -0.71
N ARG A 82 14.45 -1.71 -1.96
CA ARG A 82 13.36 -1.05 -2.69
C ARG A 82 11.99 -1.23 -2.02
N LEU A 83 11.67 -2.45 -1.58
CA LEU A 83 10.41 -2.73 -0.87
C LEU A 83 10.36 -2.12 0.54
N THR A 84 11.52 -1.94 1.17
CA THR A 84 11.65 -1.25 2.45
C THR A 84 11.40 0.24 2.28
N PHE A 85 11.93 0.84 1.21
CA PHE A 85 11.74 2.27 0.93
C PHE A 85 10.28 2.61 0.64
N ALA A 86 9.68 1.99 -0.39
CA ALA A 86 8.29 2.27 -0.76
C ALA A 86 7.62 1.06 -1.40
N ARG A 87 6.42 0.71 -0.90
CA ARG A 87 5.59 -0.38 -1.43
C ARG A 87 4.11 -0.13 -1.21
N SER A 88 3.26 -0.91 -1.85
CA SER A 88 1.84 -0.99 -1.50
C SER A 88 1.61 -1.96 -0.32
N CYS A 89 0.98 -1.49 0.75
CA CYS A 89 0.25 -2.30 1.74
C CYS A 89 -1.19 -2.36 1.29
N TYR A 90 -1.54 -3.33 0.45
CA TYR A 90 -2.81 -3.38 -0.27
C TYR A 90 -3.00 -2.21 -1.24
N ASP A 91 -3.61 -1.11 -0.81
CA ASP A 91 -3.98 0.02 -1.65
C ASP A 91 -3.45 1.38 -1.16
N HIS A 92 -2.56 1.39 -0.17
CA HIS A 92 -1.92 2.59 0.36
C HIS A 92 -0.39 2.44 0.40
N VAL A 93 0.31 3.55 0.57
CA VAL A 93 1.78 3.60 0.59
C VAL A 93 2.29 3.13 1.95
N ALA A 94 3.27 2.23 1.92
CA ALA A 94 3.99 1.69 3.06
C ALA A 94 5.51 1.72 2.81
N GLY A 95 6.28 1.27 3.78
CA GLY A 95 7.72 1.43 3.85
C GLY A 95 8.12 2.76 4.47
N VAL A 96 9.38 3.14 4.32
CA VAL A 96 9.93 4.43 4.76
C VAL A 96 9.05 5.60 4.30
N LEU A 97 8.61 5.60 3.04
CA LEU A 97 7.75 6.65 2.51
C LEU A 97 6.36 6.70 3.18
N GLY A 98 5.77 5.55 3.46
CA GLY A 98 4.45 5.48 4.11
C GLY A 98 4.50 6.02 5.55
N VAL A 99 5.56 5.67 6.27
CA VAL A 99 5.81 6.17 7.63
C VAL A 99 6.13 7.67 7.62
N ALA A 100 6.92 8.13 6.65
CA ALA A 100 7.22 9.56 6.52
C ALA A 100 5.98 10.40 6.20
N LEU A 101 5.07 9.90 5.36
CA LEU A 101 3.76 10.53 5.15
C LEU A 101 2.96 10.61 6.45
N HIS A 102 2.98 9.53 7.25
CA HIS A 102 2.32 9.52 8.54
C HIS A 102 2.87 10.59 9.48
N ASP A 103 4.18 10.57 9.70
CA ASP A 103 4.86 11.48 10.61
C ASP A 103 4.74 12.94 10.16
N GLY A 104 4.93 13.20 8.86
CA GLY A 104 4.86 14.53 8.28
C GLY A 104 3.48 15.16 8.43
N MET A 105 2.42 14.42 8.08
CA MET A 105 1.05 14.95 8.19
C MET A 105 0.62 15.20 9.65
N LEU A 106 1.14 14.44 10.61
CA LEU A 106 0.92 14.72 12.03
C LEU A 106 1.73 15.93 12.50
N ALA A 107 3.01 16.02 12.14
CA ALA A 107 3.90 17.11 12.54
C ALA A 107 3.43 18.47 12.00
N GLU A 108 2.92 18.50 10.78
CA GLU A 108 2.36 19.70 10.12
C GLU A 108 0.91 20.01 10.57
N GLY A 109 0.33 19.22 11.48
CA GLY A 109 -1.04 19.41 11.95
C GLY A 109 -2.11 19.23 10.86
N LEU A 110 -1.79 18.50 9.79
CA LEU A 110 -2.73 18.15 8.73
C LEU A 110 -3.70 17.05 9.20
N ILE A 111 -3.24 16.22 10.12
CA ILE A 111 -4.04 15.23 10.82
C ILE A 111 -3.91 15.48 12.33
N ASP A 112 -5.05 15.59 12.99
CA ASP A 112 -5.15 15.55 14.45
C ASP A 112 -5.32 14.09 14.88
N ASN A 113 -4.63 13.70 15.96
CA ASN A 113 -4.71 12.37 16.56
C ASN A 113 -5.18 12.41 18.03
N SER A 114 -5.52 13.57 18.58
CA SER A 114 -5.88 13.76 19.99
C SER A 114 -7.21 13.07 20.38
N SER A 115 -8.13 12.94 19.42
CA SER A 115 -9.46 12.34 19.60
C SER A 115 -9.73 11.23 18.57
N GLY A 116 -8.67 10.64 18.03
CA GLY A 116 -8.69 9.78 16.85
C GLY A 116 -8.17 10.51 15.60
N LEU A 117 -7.92 9.76 14.52
CA LEU A 117 -7.35 10.32 13.29
C LEU A 117 -8.38 11.13 12.50
N VAL A 118 -8.24 12.45 12.53
CA VAL A 118 -9.12 13.39 11.84
C VAL A 118 -8.29 14.32 10.97
N VAL A 119 -8.70 14.51 9.71
CA VAL A 119 -8.08 15.49 8.81
C VAL A 119 -8.54 16.89 9.23
N THR A 120 -7.60 17.78 9.52
CA THR A 120 -7.88 19.17 9.90
C THR A 120 -8.30 20.01 8.68
N ASP A 121 -8.78 21.23 8.90
CA ASP A 121 -9.10 22.14 7.79
C ASP A 121 -7.86 22.49 6.96
N THR A 122 -6.72 22.70 7.62
CA THR A 122 -5.40 22.85 6.97
C THR A 122 -5.02 21.59 6.19
N GLY A 123 -5.26 20.41 6.76
CA GLY A 123 -5.09 19.14 6.09
C GLY A 123 -5.91 19.03 4.81
N TRP A 124 -7.18 19.42 4.84
CA TRP A 124 -8.02 19.44 3.63
C TRP A 124 -7.59 20.50 2.61
N ALA A 125 -6.98 21.60 3.03
CA ALA A 125 -6.38 22.56 2.11
C ALA A 125 -5.17 21.94 1.37
N ALA A 126 -4.22 21.36 2.11
CA ALA A 126 -3.06 20.68 1.53
C ALA A 126 -3.45 19.50 0.62
N LEU A 127 -4.43 18.69 1.05
CA LEU A 127 -4.93 17.58 0.25
C LEU A 127 -5.59 18.04 -1.07
N ARG A 128 -6.30 19.17 -1.06
CA ARG A 128 -6.88 19.73 -2.30
C ARG A 128 -5.79 20.14 -3.27
N GLU A 129 -4.73 20.77 -2.78
CA GLU A 129 -3.55 21.14 -3.58
C GLU A 129 -2.83 19.90 -4.14
N PHE A 130 -2.71 18.84 -3.33
CA PHE A 130 -2.22 17.53 -3.77
C PHE A 130 -3.14 16.87 -4.83
N GLY A 131 -4.39 17.32 -4.95
CA GLY A 131 -5.38 16.79 -5.89
C GLY A 131 -6.29 15.70 -5.30
N VAL A 132 -6.47 15.68 -3.99
CA VAL A 132 -7.40 14.81 -3.25
C VAL A 132 -8.50 15.65 -2.59
N GLN A 133 -9.74 15.47 -3.03
CA GLN A 133 -10.88 16.24 -2.53
C GLN A 133 -11.57 15.58 -1.32
N ARG A 134 -12.49 16.26 -0.64
CA ARG A 134 -13.37 15.57 0.31
C ARG A 134 -14.44 14.80 -0.46
N THR A 135 -14.71 13.55 -0.10
CA THR A 135 -15.88 12.83 -0.61
C THR A 135 -17.08 13.21 0.24
N ALA A 136 -18.09 13.84 -0.38
CA ALA A 136 -19.38 14.10 0.25
C ALA A 136 -20.33 12.93 -0.06
N GLY A 137 -21.03 12.43 0.96
CA GLY A 137 -22.11 11.45 0.78
C GLY A 137 -21.74 9.99 1.05
N GLU A 138 -22.72 9.33 1.67
CA GLU A 138 -22.81 7.96 2.19
C GLU A 138 -21.78 7.51 3.26
N PRO A 139 -22.24 6.88 4.35
CA PRO A 139 -21.36 6.20 5.30
C PRO A 139 -20.70 5.01 4.59
N SER A 140 -19.45 5.20 4.17
CA SER A 140 -18.61 4.07 3.78
C SER A 140 -18.30 3.24 5.02
N ARG A 141 -18.48 1.92 4.93
CA ARG A 141 -17.98 0.98 5.97
C ARG A 141 -16.47 1.06 6.15
N ARG A 142 -15.75 1.66 5.19
CA ARG A 142 -14.31 1.84 5.23
C ARG A 142 -13.96 3.14 5.96
N PRO A 143 -13.11 3.09 7.02
CA PRO A 143 -12.69 4.29 7.72
C PRO A 143 -11.90 5.24 6.78
N VAL A 144 -12.04 6.55 6.99
CA VAL A 144 -11.30 7.57 6.23
C VAL A 144 -9.81 7.43 6.47
N LEU A 145 -9.43 7.35 7.74
CA LEU A 145 -8.07 7.11 8.23
C LEU A 145 -8.11 6.01 9.29
N ARG A 146 -7.06 5.20 9.33
CA ARG A 146 -6.74 4.29 10.44
C ARG A 146 -5.23 4.13 10.53
N GLU A 147 -4.75 3.71 11.68
CA GLU A 147 -3.38 3.22 11.82
C GLU A 147 -3.23 1.87 11.12
N CYS A 148 -2.05 1.67 10.54
CA CYS A 148 -1.66 0.45 9.86
C CYS A 148 -0.16 0.22 10.07
N LEU A 149 0.18 -0.88 10.74
CA LEU A 149 1.54 -1.14 11.15
C LEU A 149 2.42 -1.58 9.97
N ASP A 150 3.53 -0.89 9.76
CA ASP A 150 4.53 -1.31 8.80
C ASP A 150 5.43 -2.40 9.39
N TRP A 151 5.32 -3.65 8.94
CA TRP A 151 6.18 -4.73 9.42
C TRP A 151 7.69 -4.55 9.12
N THR A 152 8.05 -3.79 8.08
CA THR A 152 9.47 -3.52 7.75
C THR A 152 10.07 -2.42 8.62
N GLN A 153 9.28 -1.41 8.98
CA GLN A 153 9.73 -0.27 9.80
C GLN A 153 9.40 -0.46 11.29
N ARG A 154 8.45 -1.33 11.62
CA ARG A 154 7.81 -1.48 12.94
C ARG A 154 7.24 -0.17 13.47
N ARG A 155 6.63 0.61 12.57
CA ARG A 155 6.05 1.93 12.82
C ARG A 155 4.75 2.07 12.05
N GLU A 156 3.85 2.91 12.55
CA GLU A 156 2.56 3.14 11.89
C GLU A 156 2.72 3.93 10.59
N HIS A 157 1.89 3.59 9.61
CA HIS A 157 1.56 4.42 8.46
C HIS A 157 0.03 4.51 8.32
N PHE A 158 -0.47 5.42 7.50
CA PHE A 158 -1.92 5.51 7.33
C PHE A 158 -2.49 4.42 6.41
N GLY A 159 -3.57 3.80 6.87
CA GLY A 159 -4.52 3.04 6.07
C GLY A 159 -5.88 3.75 5.99
N GLY A 160 -6.80 3.21 5.18
CA GLY A 160 -8.16 3.77 5.03
C GLY A 160 -8.42 4.38 3.66
N ALA A 161 -9.55 5.07 3.51
CA ALA A 161 -9.99 5.62 2.22
C ALA A 161 -9.09 6.77 1.74
N LEU A 162 -8.61 7.63 2.65
CA LEU A 162 -7.74 8.75 2.30
C LEU A 162 -6.38 8.29 1.77
N PRO A 163 -5.63 7.40 2.45
CA PRO A 163 -4.34 6.90 1.94
C PRO A 163 -4.46 6.17 0.60
N ALA A 164 -5.57 5.48 0.36
CA ALA A 164 -5.84 4.87 -0.94
C ALA A 164 -5.99 5.89 -2.07
N ARG A 165 -6.64 7.03 -1.77
CA ARG A 165 -6.80 8.13 -2.71
C ARG A 165 -5.49 8.89 -2.93
N LEU A 166 -4.66 9.04 -1.90
CA LEU A 166 -3.30 9.56 -2.03
C LEU A 166 -2.47 8.69 -2.99
N LEU A 167 -2.45 7.37 -2.79
CA LEU A 167 -1.74 6.47 -3.69
C LEU A 167 -2.30 6.54 -5.12
N HIS A 168 -3.62 6.53 -5.27
CA HIS A 168 -4.27 6.63 -6.58
C HIS A 168 -3.88 7.94 -7.29
N ARG A 169 -3.93 9.08 -6.58
CA ARG A 169 -3.55 10.38 -7.12
C ARG A 169 -2.07 10.41 -7.52
N ALA A 170 -1.18 9.93 -6.66
CA ALA A 170 0.26 9.89 -6.93
C ALA A 170 0.61 8.99 -8.13
N LEU A 171 -0.12 7.88 -8.31
CA LEU A 171 0.00 7.02 -9.49
C LEU A 171 -0.49 7.73 -10.76
N ALA A 172 -1.66 8.37 -10.70
CA ALA A 172 -2.25 9.07 -11.83
C ALA A 172 -1.40 10.27 -12.30
N ALA A 173 -0.77 10.97 -11.36
CA ALA A 173 0.13 12.09 -11.64
C ALA A 173 1.57 11.66 -12.02
N GLY A 174 1.90 10.37 -11.93
CA GLY A 174 3.24 9.85 -12.23
C GLY A 174 4.30 10.09 -11.15
N TRP A 175 3.94 10.72 -10.02
CA TRP A 175 4.82 10.93 -8.86
C TRP A 175 5.23 9.61 -8.21
N ILE A 176 4.37 8.60 -8.28
CA ILE A 176 4.70 7.22 -7.95
C ILE A 176 4.41 6.35 -9.17
N ARG A 177 5.28 5.37 -9.42
CA ARG A 177 5.06 4.31 -10.42
C ARG A 177 5.14 2.94 -9.77
N ARG A 178 4.30 2.01 -10.22
CA ARG A 178 4.38 0.62 -9.76
C ARG A 178 5.63 -0.05 -10.35
N GLY A 179 6.42 -0.67 -9.48
CA GLY A 179 7.57 -1.48 -9.84
C GLY A 179 7.20 -2.95 -10.01
N ARG A 180 8.13 -3.86 -9.68
CA ARG A 180 7.83 -5.29 -9.66
C ARG A 180 7.08 -5.65 -8.38
N GLU A 181 6.09 -6.52 -8.49
CA GLU A 181 5.24 -6.95 -7.36
C GLU A 181 4.58 -5.75 -6.66
N ARG A 182 4.93 -5.49 -5.40
CA ARG A 182 4.36 -4.40 -4.58
C ARG A 182 5.25 -3.17 -4.52
N GLU A 183 6.40 -3.16 -5.17
CA GLU A 183 7.32 -2.03 -5.19
C GLU A 183 6.63 -0.76 -5.71
N LEU A 184 6.86 0.36 -5.03
CA LEU A 184 6.50 1.69 -5.50
C LEU A 184 7.78 2.48 -5.75
N ARG A 185 7.86 3.14 -6.91
CA ARG A 185 9.02 3.95 -7.32
C ARG A 185 8.62 5.41 -7.34
N VAL A 186 9.36 6.22 -6.62
CA VAL A 186 9.18 7.67 -6.60
C VAL A 186 9.73 8.27 -7.90
N GLY A 187 8.95 9.14 -8.53
CA GLY A 187 9.31 9.92 -9.71
C GLY A 187 10.14 11.15 -9.33
N GLN A 188 10.77 11.78 -10.33
CA GLN A 188 11.60 12.98 -10.10
C GLN A 188 10.77 14.17 -9.64
N ASP A 189 9.54 14.31 -10.16
CA ASP A 189 8.63 15.43 -9.84
C ASP A 189 7.77 15.18 -8.60
N ALA A 190 8.15 14.21 -7.76
CA ALA A 190 7.38 13.86 -6.56
C ALA A 190 7.70 14.75 -5.35
N ALA A 191 8.86 15.43 -5.34
CA ALA A 191 9.34 16.15 -4.16
C ALA A 191 8.34 17.22 -3.67
N GLU A 192 7.94 18.13 -4.56
CA GLU A 192 7.05 19.25 -4.22
C GLU A 192 5.65 18.79 -3.76
N PRO A 193 4.94 17.88 -4.47
CA PRO A 193 3.65 17.38 -3.99
C PRO A 193 3.73 16.71 -2.61
N PHE A 194 4.78 15.93 -2.35
CA PHE A 194 4.92 15.23 -1.07
C PHE A 194 5.34 16.18 0.08
N ALA A 195 6.02 17.28 -0.23
CA ALA A 195 6.31 18.33 0.74
C ALA A 195 5.03 18.98 1.31
N LEU A 196 3.95 19.09 0.50
CA LEU A 196 2.63 19.53 0.99
C LEU A 196 2.06 18.64 2.10
N LEU A 197 2.55 17.41 2.20
CA LEU A 197 2.14 16.42 3.21
C LEU A 197 3.20 16.23 4.30
N GLY A 198 4.16 17.16 4.42
CA GLY A 198 5.21 17.11 5.43
C GLY A 198 6.34 16.12 5.14
N VAL A 199 6.53 15.70 3.88
CA VAL A 199 7.56 14.73 3.51
C VAL A 199 8.73 15.39 2.77
N ASP A 200 9.92 15.33 3.37
CA ASP A 200 11.18 15.67 2.71
C ASP A 200 11.71 14.47 1.89
N LEU A 201 11.20 14.34 0.67
CA LEU A 201 11.61 13.26 -0.24
C LEU A 201 13.11 13.27 -0.58
N PRO A 202 13.75 14.42 -0.88
CA PRO A 202 15.20 14.48 -1.08
C PRO A 202 16.00 13.93 0.11
N ALA A 203 15.67 14.31 1.35
CA ALA A 203 16.35 13.78 2.53
C ALA A 203 16.15 12.26 2.68
N LEU A 204 14.93 11.76 2.46
CA LEU A 204 14.63 10.33 2.54
C LEU A 204 15.39 9.50 1.50
N LEU A 205 15.48 10.00 0.26
CA LEU A 205 16.19 9.32 -0.82
C LEU A 205 17.70 9.26 -0.59
N ASN A 206 18.27 10.30 0.05
CA ASN A 206 19.69 10.33 0.40
C ASN A 206 20.05 9.40 1.58
N ALA A 207 19.08 9.04 2.42
CA ALA A 207 19.28 8.19 3.58
C ALA A 207 19.24 6.67 3.29
N CYS A 208 18.89 6.24 2.06
CA CYS A 208 18.56 4.84 1.71
C CYS A 208 19.59 4.08 0.84
#